data_AF-A0A392NE33-F1
#
_entry.id   AF-A0A392NE33-F1
#
_cell.length_a   1.000
_cell.length_b   1.000
_cell.length_c   1.000
_cell.angle_alpha   90.00
_cell.angle_beta   90.00
_cell.angle_gamma   90.00
#
_symmetry.space_group_name_H-M   'P 1'
#
loop_
_entity.id
_entity.type
_entity.pdbx_description
1 polymer ?
#
loop_
_entity_poly.entity_id
_entity_poly.type
_entity_poly.pdbx_seq_one_letter_code
_entity_poly.pdbx_strand_id
1 'polypeptide(L)'
;YQAITRKYREKGYGSAVPQIVFWNLRDSRATPVPATQKGVALVSGFSKNLLTLFLDNEGDISPVEAMEAAIAGPEYQKLVVLD
;
A
#
# COMPACT_ATOMS: atom_id res chain seq x y z
N TYR A 1 -11.00 -3.06 -12.44
CA TYR A 1 -11.62 -1.83 -11.91
C TYR A 1 -12.96 -1.49 -12.58
N GLN A 2 -13.00 -1.24 -13.90
CA GLN A 2 -14.23 -0.84 -14.62
C GLN A 2 -15.45 -1.73 -14.35
N ALA A 3 -15.27 -3.06 -14.34
CA ALA A 3 -16.35 -4.00 -14.02
C ALA A 3 -16.87 -3.84 -12.58
N ILE A 4 -16.00 -3.52 -11.62
CA ILE A 4 -16.38 -3.29 -10.21
C ILE A 4 -17.13 -1.96 -10.09
N THR A 5 -16.61 -0.89 -10.70
CA THR A 5 -17.28 0.42 -10.76
C THR A 5 -18.70 0.29 -11.34
N ARG A 6 -18.86 -0.47 -12.43
CA ARG A 6 -20.17 -0.73 -13.03
C ARG A 6 -21.11 -1.43 -12.05
N LYS A 7 -20.68 -2.54 -11.45
CA LYS A 7 -21.49 -3.30 -10.47
C LYS A 7 -21.92 -2.44 -9.27
N TYR A 8 -21.02 -1.61 -8.74
CA TYR A 8 -21.34 -0.71 -7.64
C TYR A 8 -22.37 0.35 -8.06
N ARG A 9 -22.21 0.95 -9.24
CA ARG A 9 -23.16 1.92 -9.78
C ARG A 9 -24.55 1.32 -10.00
N GLU A 10 -24.62 0.11 -10.57
CA GLU A 10 -25.88 -0.61 -10.80
C GLU A 10 -26.63 -0.94 -9.50
N LYS A 11 -25.91 -1.02 -8.38
CA LYS A 11 -26.48 -1.26 -7.04
C LYS A 11 -26.75 0.02 -6.25
N GLY A 12 -26.54 1.20 -6.84
CA GLY A 12 -26.75 2.50 -6.18
C GLY A 12 -25.54 3.01 -5.38
N TYR A 13 -24.44 2.26 -5.34
CA TYR A 13 -23.20 2.61 -4.61
C TYR A 13 -22.19 3.35 -5.49
N GLY A 14 -22.65 4.11 -6.48
CA GLY A 14 -21.78 4.78 -7.45
C GLY A 14 -20.81 5.80 -6.84
N SER A 15 -21.19 6.40 -5.71
CA SER A 15 -20.35 7.34 -4.94
C SER A 15 -19.44 6.66 -3.92
N ALA A 16 -19.59 5.36 -3.70
CA ALA A 16 -18.89 4.59 -2.67
C ALA A 16 -18.13 3.40 -3.28
N VAL A 17 -17.55 3.59 -4.46
CA VAL A 17 -16.70 2.58 -5.10
C VAL A 17 -15.39 2.49 -4.31
N PRO A 18 -14.98 1.29 -3.85
CA PRO A 18 -13.77 1.15 -3.05
C PRO A 18 -12.51 1.40 -3.89
N GLN A 19 -11.45 1.82 -3.21
CA GLN A 19 -10.11 1.76 -3.77
C GLN A 19 -9.65 0.29 -3.87
N ILE A 20 -8.93 -0.06 -4.93
CA ILE A 20 -8.50 -1.44 -5.18
C ILE A 20 -6.98 -1.52 -5.26
N VAL A 21 -6.38 -2.31 -4.39
CA VAL A 21 -4.96 -2.65 -4.45
C VAL A 21 -4.77 -3.95 -5.21
N PHE A 22 -4.08 -3.89 -6.34
CA PHE A 22 -3.59 -5.06 -7.05
C PHE A 22 -2.22 -5.43 -6.48
N TRP A 23 -2.09 -6.62 -5.89
CA TRP A 23 -0.84 -7.04 -5.26
C TRP A 23 -0.21 -8.21 -6.00
N ASN A 24 0.92 -7.97 -6.66
CA ASN A 24 1.76 -8.99 -7.27
C ASN A 24 2.66 -9.63 -6.20
N LEU A 25 2.21 -10.74 -5.61
CA LEU A 25 2.95 -11.46 -4.55
C LEU A 25 4.14 -12.28 -5.07
N ARG A 26 4.05 -12.75 -6.32
CA ARG A 26 5.16 -13.42 -7.02
C ARG A 26 5.93 -12.41 -7.86
N ASP A 27 7.17 -12.71 -8.19
CA ASP A 27 7.89 -11.96 -9.21
C ASP A 27 7.11 -12.00 -10.53
N SER A 28 6.58 -10.84 -10.93
CA SER A 28 5.73 -10.70 -12.09
C SER A 28 5.82 -9.29 -12.64
N ARG A 29 6.00 -9.20 -13.95
CA ARG A 29 5.95 -7.93 -14.69
C ARG A 29 4.53 -7.53 -15.09
N ALA A 30 3.51 -8.23 -14.59
CA ALA A 30 2.12 -7.95 -14.93
C ALA A 30 1.69 -6.61 -14.32
N THR A 31 1.18 -5.71 -15.17
CA THR A 31 0.64 -4.41 -14.77
C THR A 31 -0.88 -4.41 -15.03
N PRO A 32 -1.68 -4.97 -14.11
CA PRO A 32 -3.13 -5.13 -14.31
C PRO A 32 -3.87 -3.79 -14.37
N VAL A 33 -3.22 -2.69 -13.97
CA VAL A 33 -3.74 -1.33 -14.01
C VAL A 33 -2.65 -0.32 -14.38
N PRO A 34 -2.99 0.74 -15.14
CA PRO A 34 -2.10 1.89 -15.33
C PRO A 34 -1.91 2.68 -14.03
N ALA A 35 -0.72 3.24 -13.81
CA ALA A 35 -0.43 4.09 -12.64
C ALA A 35 -1.27 5.38 -12.59
N THR A 36 -1.79 5.84 -13.73
CA THR A 36 -2.62 7.04 -13.84
C THR A 36 -4.10 6.79 -13.51
N GLN A 37 -4.51 5.53 -13.35
CA GLN A 37 -5.90 5.19 -13.04
C GLN A 37 -6.22 5.52 -11.58
N LYS A 38 -7.11 6.50 -11.35
CA LYS A 38 -7.60 6.81 -10.00
C LYS A 38 -8.43 5.67 -9.42
N GLY A 39 -8.35 5.49 -8.10
CA GLY A 39 -9.08 4.47 -7.35
C GLY A 39 -8.43 3.09 -7.36
N VAL A 40 -7.23 2.96 -7.91
CA VAL A 40 -6.44 1.72 -7.85
C VAL A 40 -4.99 2.01 -7.50
N ALA A 41 -4.34 1.01 -6.92
CA ALA A 41 -2.89 1.00 -6.71
C ALA A 41 -2.32 -0.37 -7.13
N LEU A 42 -1.04 -0.41 -7.47
CA LEU A 42 -0.30 -1.64 -7.75
C LEU A 42 0.85 -1.77 -6.75
N VAL A 43 0.87 -2.86 -5.99
CA VAL A 43 1.95 -3.23 -5.06
C VAL A 43 2.64 -4.48 -5.61
N SER A 44 3.97 -4.49 -5.64
CA SER A 44 4.75 -5.62 -6.15
C SER A 44 5.72 -6.14 -5.10
N GLY A 45 5.97 -7.45 -5.12
CA GLY A 45 6.83 -8.13 -4.15
C GLY A 45 6.09 -8.45 -2.86
N PHE A 46 6.74 -9.24 -1.99
CA PHE A 46 6.19 -9.63 -0.70
C PHE A 46 7.28 -9.69 0.36
N SER A 47 7.02 -9.05 1.50
CA SER A 47 7.71 -9.31 2.76
C SER A 47 6.69 -9.22 3.90
N LYS A 48 6.91 -9.93 5.00
CA LYS A 48 6.02 -9.87 6.17
C LYS A 48 5.92 -8.42 6.69
N ASN A 49 7.05 -7.72 6.77
CA ASN A 49 7.11 -6.35 7.25
C ASN A 49 6.34 -5.39 6.34
N LEU A 50 6.41 -5.55 5.01
CA LEU A 50 5.65 -4.72 4.07
C LEU A 50 4.14 -4.92 4.24
N LEU A 51 3.69 -6.16 4.47
CA LEU A 51 2.29 -6.45 4.73
C LEU A 51 1.82 -5.83 6.05
N THR A 52 2.62 -5.94 7.11
CA THR A 52 2.32 -5.30 8.40
C THR A 52 2.22 -3.79 8.26
N LEU A 53 3.23 -3.14 7.67
CA LEU A 53 3.23 -1.68 7.43
C LEU A 53 2.02 -1.24 6.61
N PHE A 54 1.69 -1.96 5.53
CA PHE A 54 0.54 -1.62 4.69
C PHE A 54 -0.79 -1.70 5.47
N LEU A 55 -0.96 -2.71 6.33
CA LEU A 55 -2.19 -2.89 7.10
C LEU A 55 -2.31 -1.89 8.25
N ASP A 56 -1.20 -1.59 8.93
CA ASP A 56 -1.18 -0.71 10.10
C ASP A 56 -1.36 0.77 9.71
N ASN A 57 -0.94 1.16 8.51
CA ASN A 57 -1.00 2.54 8.01
C ASN A 57 -2.15 2.79 7.01
N GLU A 58 -3.23 1.99 7.06
CA GLU A 58 -4.40 2.14 6.17
C GLU A 58 -4.05 2.16 4.66
N GLY A 59 -2.97 1.49 4.28
CA GLY A 59 -2.47 1.42 2.91
C GLY A 59 -1.51 2.54 2.50
N ASP A 60 -1.17 3.47 3.40
CA ASP A 60 -0.10 4.44 3.18
C ASP A 60 1.26 3.82 3.52
N ILE A 61 2.20 3.88 2.58
CA ILE A 61 3.56 3.34 2.78
C ILE A 61 4.55 4.46 2.51
N SER A 62 5.05 5.07 3.58
CA SER A 62 6.14 6.02 3.55
C SER A 62 7.48 5.34 3.92
N PRO A 63 8.52 5.39 3.07
CA PRO A 63 9.84 4.86 3.40
C PRO A 63 10.44 5.51 4.66
N VAL A 64 10.16 6.80 4.88
CA VAL A 64 10.64 7.53 6.07
C VAL A 64 9.94 7.02 7.31
N GLU A 65 8.61 6.94 7.30
CA GLU A 65 7.86 6.44 8.47
C GLU A 65 8.18 4.97 8.77
N ALA A 66 8.38 4.15 7.73
CA ALA A 66 8.81 2.77 7.90
C ALA A 66 10.21 2.68 8.55
N MET A 67 11.13 3.57 8.16
CA MET A 67 12.45 3.66 8.77
C MET A 67 12.36 4.12 10.23
N GLU A 68 11.63 5.20 10.50
CA GLU A 68 11.40 5.75 11.85
C GLU A 68 10.79 4.69 12.78
N ALA A 69 9.76 3.96 12.31
CA ALA A 69 9.15 2.86 13.06
C ALA A 69 10.15 1.73 13.36
N ALA A 70 11.03 1.40 12.41
CA ALA A 70 12.04 0.36 12.59
C ALA A 70 13.14 0.74 13.61
N ILE A 71 13.39 2.04 13.80
CA ILE A 71 14.42 2.55 14.73
C ILE A 71 13.84 3.16 16.01
N ALA A 72 12.52 3.11 16.23
CA ALA A 72 11.88 3.67 17.43
C ALA A 72 12.19 2.88 18.72
N GLY A 73 12.79 1.69 18.60
CA GLY A 73 13.11 0.80 19.72
C GLY A 73 14.15 1.38 20.70
N PRO A 74 14.10 1.01 21.99
CA PRO A 74 15.02 1.50 23.02
C PRO A 74 16.50 1.21 22.73
N GLU A 75 16.79 0.21 21.91
CA GLU A 75 18.13 -0.13 21.44
C GLU A 75 18.78 0.97 20.57
N TYR A 76 17.98 1.72 19.80
CA TYR A 76 18.46 2.78 18.90
C TYR A 76 18.45 4.16 19.57
N GLN A 77 17.70 4.34 20.67
CA GLN A 77 17.63 5.62 21.40
C GLN A 77 18.97 6.08 22.00
N LYS A 78 19.94 5.15 22.16
CA LYS A 78 21.27 5.44 22.69
C LYS A 78 22.26 5.88 21.61
N LEU A 79 21.88 5.81 20.33
CA LEU A 79 22.74 6.20 19.24
C LEU A 79 22.87 7.73 19.22
N VAL A 80 24.10 8.21 19.11
CA VAL A 80 24.43 9.63 18.96
C VAL A 80 25.00 9.85 17.58
N VAL A 81 24.55 10.92 16.92
CA VAL A 81 25.14 11.38 15.66
C VAL A 81 26.41 12.16 16.03
N LEU A 82 27.55 11.72 15.50
CA LEU A 82 28.82 12.44 15.59
C LEU A 82 29.05 13.16 14.27
N ASP A 83 29.40 14.44 14.35
CA ASP A 83 29.71 15.33 13.23
C ASP A 83 31.21 15.40 12.90
#